data_AF-A0A7L2R212-F1
#
_entry.id   AF-A0A7L2R212-F1
#
_cell.length_a   1.000
_cell.length_b   1.000
_cell.length_c   1.000
_cell.angle_alpha   90.00
_cell.angle_beta   90.00
_cell.angle_gamma   90.00
#
_symmetry.space_group_name_H-M   'P 1'
#
loop_
_entity.id
_entity.type
_entity.pdbx_description
1 polymer ?
#
loop_
_entity_poly.entity_id
_entity_poly.type
_entity_poly.pdbx_seq_one_letter_code
_entity_poly.pdbx_strand_id
1 'polypeptide(L)' 'TMAPSCPTDQLVLQVPAQPLLAGDTVTLRCRVMQDMSVSRVRFYQDEKDLGEVLRGTELPLSPLQLHHSGRYRCK' A
#
# COMPACT_ATOMS: atom_id res chain seq x y z
N THR A 1 18.07 -16.33 25.66
CA THR A 1 17.45 -15.00 25.66
C THR A 1 16.87 -14.76 24.28
N MET A 2 15.56 -14.64 24.20
CA MET A 2 14.81 -14.52 22.94
C MET A 2 15.11 -13.14 22.34
N ALA A 3 15.59 -13.10 21.10
CA ALA A 3 15.76 -11.84 20.38
C ALA A 3 14.40 -11.14 20.27
N PRO A 4 14.33 -9.80 20.39
CA PRO A 4 13.08 -9.09 20.14
C PRO A 4 12.75 -9.31 18.66
N SER A 5 11.70 -10.08 18.38
CA SER A 5 11.07 -10.08 17.06
C SER A 5 10.59 -8.65 16.85
N CYS A 6 11.33 -7.88 16.05
CA CYS A 6 10.84 -6.63 15.50
C CYS A 6 9.48 -6.97 14.89
N PRO A 7 8.35 -6.41 15.36
CA PRO A 7 7.06 -6.69 14.76
C PRO A 7 7.15 -6.13 13.35
N THR A 8 7.51 -7.00 12.41
CA THR A 8 7.54 -6.66 11.00
C THR A 8 6.08 -6.46 10.68
N ASP A 9 5.73 -5.20 10.43
CA ASP A 9 4.44 -4.80 9.87
C ASP A 9 4.02 -5.89 8.90
N GLN A 10 2.95 -6.63 9.21
CA GLN A 10 2.61 -7.89 8.51
C GLN A 10 2.22 -7.63 7.04
N LEU A 11 2.23 -6.37 6.63
CA LEU A 11 1.79 -5.82 5.38
C LEU A 11 2.94 -5.21 4.59
N VAL A 12 3.04 -5.58 3.33
CA VAL A 12 4.01 -5.06 2.37
C VAL A 12 3.28 -4.36 1.24
N LEU A 13 3.66 -3.11 0.96
CA LEU A 13 3.17 -2.39 -0.20
C LEU A 13 3.92 -2.84 -1.45
N GLN A 14 3.18 -3.34 -2.43
CA GLN A 14 3.66 -3.68 -3.76
C GLN A 14 3.43 -2.50 -4.70
N VAL A 15 4.51 -2.04 -5.32
CA VAL A 15 4.53 -0.94 -6.29
C VAL A 15 5.09 -1.46 -7.62
N PRO A 16 4.75 -0.85 -8.77
CA PRO A 16 5.39 -1.21 -10.04
C PRO A 16 6.90 -0.99 -10.00
N ALA A 17 7.64 -1.89 -10.65
CA ALA A 17 9.10 -1.79 -10.74
C ALA A 17 9.58 -0.78 -11.81
N GLN A 18 8.67 -0.31 -12.67
CA GLN A 18 8.97 0.58 -13.78
C GLN A 18 8.64 2.04 -13.41
N PRO A 19 9.34 3.03 -13.99
CA PRO A 19 8.98 4.43 -13.86
C PRO A 19 7.55 4.68 -14.33
N LEU A 20 6.81 5.50 -13.60
CA LEU A 20 5.42 5.86 -13.92
C LEU A 20 5.37 7.28 -14.51
N LEU A 21 4.46 7.48 -15.45
CA LEU A 21 4.21 8.74 -16.15
C LEU A 21 2.80 9.26 -15.83
N ALA A 22 2.61 10.56 -16.02
CA ALA A 22 1.28 11.16 -15.93
C ALA A 22 0.34 10.52 -16.97
N GLY A 23 -0.89 10.21 -16.57
CA GLY A 23 -1.86 9.50 -17.40
C GLY A 23 -1.84 7.98 -17.26
N ASP A 24 -0.81 7.40 -16.63
CA ASP A 24 -0.74 5.95 -16.42
C ASP A 24 -1.87 5.43 -15.54
N THR A 25 -2.17 4.15 -15.69
CA THR A 25 -3.09 3.40 -14.83
C THR A 25 -2.25 2.53 -13.90
N VAL A 26 -2.23 2.85 -12.61
CA VAL A 26 -1.53 2.04 -11.61
C VAL A 26 -2.49 1.58 -10.52
N THR A 27 -2.23 0.39 -9.98
CA THR A 27 -2.90 -0.11 -8.79
C THR A 27 -1.84 -0.52 -7.79
N LEU A 28 -1.82 0.13 -6.62
CA LEU A 28 -0.98 -0.28 -5.51
C LEU A 28 -1.62 -1.46 -4.81
N ARG A 29 -0.83 -2.43 -4.34
CA ARG A 29 -1.36 -3.60 -3.64
C ARG A 29 -0.69 -3.81 -2.29
N CYS A 30 -1.49 -3.94 -1.24
CA CYS A 30 -1.03 -4.23 0.11
C CYS A 30 -1.11 -5.73 0.38
N ARG A 31 0.02 -6.42 0.51
CA ARG A 31 0.05 -7.88 0.67
C ARG A 31 0.42 -8.27 2.09
N VAL A 32 -0.29 -9.26 2.64
CA VAL A 32 0.06 -9.91 3.91
C VAL A 32 1.22 -10.87 3.69
N MET A 33 2.24 -10.82 4.55
CA MET A 33 3.40 -11.72 4.46
C MET A 33 3.13 -13.16 4.92
N GLN A 34 2.01 -13.43 5.59
CA GLN A 34 1.61 -14.75 6.11
C GLN A 34 0.23 -15.17 5.57
N ASP A 35 -0.12 -16.45 5.76
CA ASP A 35 -1.41 -17.08 5.41
C ASP A 35 -2.63 -16.54 6.19
N MET A 36 -2.55 -15.30 6.67
CA MET A 36 -3.65 -14.61 7.32
C MET A 36 -4.48 -13.86 6.28
N SER A 37 -5.80 -14.02 6.34
CA SER A 37 -6.72 -13.23 5.55
C SER A 37 -6.86 -11.83 6.15
N VAL A 38 -6.35 -10.80 5.47
CA VAL A 38 -6.65 -9.41 5.82
C VAL A 38 -7.93 -8.98 5.12
N SER A 39 -8.92 -8.60 5.91
CA SER A 39 -10.24 -8.18 5.44
C SER A 39 -10.34 -6.67 5.19
N ARG A 40 -9.45 -5.87 5.80
CA ARG A 40 -9.40 -4.40 5.71
C ARG A 40 -7.96 -3.89 5.78
N VAL A 41 -7.61 -2.97 4.88
CA VAL A 41 -6.35 -2.22 4.92
C VAL A 41 -6.64 -0.72 4.83
N ARG A 42 -5.80 0.10 5.46
CA ARG A 42 -5.74 1.54 5.26
C ARG A 42 -4.52 1.95 4.46
N PHE A 43 -4.71 2.88 3.54
CA PHE A 43 -3.63 3.47 2.77
C PHE A 43 -3.28 4.86 3.27
N TYR A 44 -1.99 5.18 3.20
CA TYR A 44 -1.46 6.49 3.56
C TYR A 44 -0.54 6.98 2.45
N GLN A 45 -0.62 8.28 2.14
CA GLN A 45 0.30 9.00 1.27
C GLN A 45 0.89 10.16 2.08
N ASP A 46 2.21 10.17 2.27
CA ASP A 46 2.91 11.20 3.06
C ASP A 46 2.25 11.43 4.44
N GLU A 47 1.93 10.31 5.11
CA GLU A 47 1.22 10.24 6.40
C GLU A 47 -0.26 10.68 6.39
N LYS A 48 -0.79 11.19 5.27
CA LYS A 48 -2.21 11.47 5.10
C LYS A 48 -2.99 10.16 4.92
N ASP A 49 -4.03 9.97 5.73
CA ASP A 49 -4.96 8.85 5.59
C ASP A 49 -5.80 9.03 4.30
N LEU A 50 -5.74 8.03 3.41
CA LEU A 50 -6.54 7.98 2.19
C LEU A 50 -7.87 7.23 2.37
N GLY A 51 -8.04 6.57 3.51
CA GLY A 51 -9.23 5.82 3.88
C GLY A 51 -9.01 4.30 3.93
N GLU A 52 -10.06 3.63 4.37
CA GLU A 52 -10.13 2.18 4.51
C GLU A 52 -10.74 1.58 3.25
N VAL A 53 -10.04 0.62 2.63
CA VAL A 53 -10.57 -0.12 1.49
C VAL A 53 -11.36 -1.30 2.04
N LEU A 54 -12.69 -1.11 2.14
CA LEU A 54 -13.61 -2.02 2.83
C LEU A 54 -13.67 -3.46 2.24
N ARG A 55 -13.18 -3.66 1.01
CA ARG A 55 -13.15 -4.96 0.31
C ARG A 55 -12.02 -5.04 -0.69
N GLY A 56 -10.79 -4.92 -0.23
CA GLY A 56 -9.66 -5.09 -1.13
C GLY A 56 -8.35 -4.71 -0.49
N THR A 57 -7.29 -5.25 -1.08
CA THR A 57 -5.91 -4.88 -0.77
C THR A 57 -5.35 -3.91 -1.79
N GLU A 58 -6.20 -3.30 -2.61
CA GLU A 58 -5.79 -2.59 -3.81
C GLU A 58 -6.26 -1.13 -3.78
N LEU A 59 -5.38 -0.23 -4.19
CA LEU A 59 -5.65 1.20 -4.34
C LEU A 59 -5.36 1.61 -5.79
N PRO A 60 -6.40 1.83 -6.61
CA PRO A 60 -6.22 2.33 -7.96
C PRO A 60 -5.88 3.83 -7.93
N LEU A 61 -4.84 4.21 -8.65
CA LEU A 61 -4.48 5.61 -8.94
C LEU A 61 -4.55 5.79 -10.45
N SER A 62 -5.68 6.29 -10.96
CA SER A 62 -5.94 6.34 -12.39
C SER A 62 -6.92 7.47 -12.74
N PRO A 63 -6.57 8.37 -13.68
CA PRO A 63 -5.25 8.54 -14.30
C PRO A 63 -4.21 9.08 -13.30
N LEU A 64 -2.94 8.70 -13.49
CA LEU A 64 -1.86 9.22 -12.65
C LEU A 64 -1.70 10.74 -12.85
N GLN A 65 -1.50 11.46 -11.76
CA GLN A 65 -1.42 12.92 -11.71
C GLN A 65 -0.37 13.33 -10.68
N LEU A 66 0.09 14.58 -10.76
CA LEU A 66 1.16 15.08 -9.88
C LEU A 66 0.83 14.93 -8.39
N HIS A 67 -0.44 15.10 -8.00
CA HIS A 67 -0.87 14.95 -6.61
C HIS A 67 -0.82 13.51 -6.07
N HIS A 68 -0.65 12.51 -6.94
CA HIS A 68 -0.40 11.11 -6.55
C HIS A 68 1.09 10.85 -6.25
N SER A 69 1.98 11.84 -6.40
CA SER A 69 3.38 11.69 -6.03
C SER A 69 3.51 11.68 -4.50
N GLY A 70 4.31 10.78 -3.95
CA GLY A 70 4.53 10.72 -2.51
C GLY A 70 4.99 9.36 -2.03
N ARG A 71 5.23 9.25 -0.72
CA ARG A 71 5.56 7.99 -0.06
C ARG A 71 4.29 7.30 0.39
N TYR A 72 4.07 6.08 -0.10
CA TYR A 72 2.92 5.27 0.27
C TYR A 72 3.28 4.23 1.34
N ARG A 73 2.34 3.96 2.25
CA ARG A 73 2.36 2.82 3.17
C ARG A 73 0.95 2.29 3.38
N CYS A 74 0.84 1.01 3.76
CA CYS A 74 -0.42 0.43 4.19
C CYS A 74 -0.31 -0.16 5.60
N LYS A 75 -1.44 -0.23 6.31
CA LYS A 75 -1.59 -0.78 7.66
C LYS A 75 -2.93 -1.52 7.79
#